data_AF-A0ABD0QEC2-F1
#
_entry.id   AF-A0ABD0QEC2-F1
#
_cell.length_a   1.000
_cell.length_b   1.000
_cell.length_c   1.000
_cell.angle_alpha   90.00
_cell.angle_beta   90.00
_cell.angle_gamma   90.00
#
_symmetry.space_group_name_H-M   'P 1'
#
loop_
_entity.id
_entity.type
_entity.pdbx_description
1 polymer ?
#
loop_
_entity_poly.entity_id
_entity_poly.type
_entity_poly.pdbx_seq_one_letter_code
_entity_poly.pdbx_strand_id
1 'polypeptide(L)'
;TKRLIEGTIHPGDRCLIVEDVVTSGSSVLETAEVLEKEGLKITDAVVLMDREQGGRAQLADSGITLHSVISVSRLLDVLLKAGRIDTATSQNVKRFIQENNTYKSTKNGSSAPKKSCKELSYGARAALPDTHPLTARLLKIMEDKTTNLCVSADVTRSEELLEIADTLGPVICVLKTHVDILQDFTADVASSLKELAIKHNFLIFEDRKFADIGNTVKHQYE
;
A
#
# COMPACT_ATOMS: atom_id res chain seq x y z
N THR A 1 -4.47 -1.01 22.24
CA THR A 1 -3.15 -1.59 22.54
C THR A 1 -2.18 -1.15 21.46
N LYS A 2 -1.06 -0.49 21.79
CA LYS A 2 -0.10 0.07 20.81
C LYS A 2 1.08 -0.89 20.52
N ARG A 3 0.86 -2.21 20.64
CA ARG A 3 1.93 -3.19 20.43
C ARG A 3 2.01 -3.51 18.95
N LEU A 4 3.20 -3.33 18.35
CA LEU A 4 3.48 -3.66 16.94
C LEU A 4 3.55 -5.17 16.69
N ILE A 5 3.82 -5.96 17.73
CA ILE A 5 3.91 -7.43 17.67
C ILE A 5 2.88 -8.03 18.62
N GLU A 6 2.14 -9.00 18.11
CA GLU A 6 1.20 -9.82 18.87
C GLU A 6 1.76 -11.24 19.06
N GLY A 7 1.36 -11.90 20.15
CA GLY A 7 1.81 -13.26 20.49
C GLY A 7 2.78 -13.34 21.66
N THR A 8 3.22 -14.56 21.96
CA THR A 8 4.22 -14.85 23.00
C THR A 8 5.59 -14.96 22.34
N ILE A 9 6.51 -14.06 22.68
CA ILE A 9 7.87 -14.02 22.14
C ILE A 9 8.87 -13.97 23.29
N HIS A 10 10.00 -14.66 23.15
CA HIS A 10 11.11 -14.58 24.08
C HIS A 10 12.37 -14.11 23.36
N PRO A 11 13.21 -13.27 24.00
CA PRO A 11 14.50 -12.88 23.44
C PRO A 11 15.34 -14.10 23.08
N GLY A 12 15.85 -14.11 21.85
CA GLY A 12 16.64 -15.19 21.28
C GLY A 12 15.85 -16.22 20.47
N ASP A 13 14.51 -16.16 20.49
CA ASP A 13 13.66 -17.01 19.65
C ASP A 13 13.96 -16.77 18.17
N ARG A 14 13.92 -17.86 17.39
CA ARG A 14 14.08 -17.79 15.93
C ARG A 14 12.71 -17.56 15.31
N CYS A 15 12.61 -16.55 14.45
CA CYS A 15 11.39 -16.25 13.72
C CYS A 15 11.64 -16.35 12.21
N LEU A 16 10.75 -17.08 11.53
CA LEU A 16 10.72 -17.21 10.08
C LEU A 16 9.72 -16.20 9.54
N ILE A 17 10.15 -15.35 8.61
CA ILE A 17 9.24 -14.45 7.90
C ILE A 17 8.62 -15.22 6.74
N VAL A 18 7.30 -15.13 6.59
CA VAL A 18 6.55 -15.72 5.48
C VAL A 18 5.79 -14.63 4.75
N GLU A 19 6.07 -14.43 3.46
CA GLU A 19 5.37 -13.47 2.60
C GLU A 19 4.85 -14.16 1.33
N ASP A 20 3.95 -13.50 0.60
CA ASP A 20 3.44 -13.98 -0.68
C ASP A 20 4.45 -13.75 -1.82
N VAL A 21 4.94 -12.52 -1.96
CA VAL A 21 5.75 -12.10 -3.09
C VAL A 21 6.87 -11.18 -2.62
N VAL A 22 8.09 -11.42 -3.12
CA VAL A 22 9.22 -10.51 -2.92
C VAL A 22 9.66 -9.87 -4.23
N THR A 23 9.89 -8.55 -4.17
CA THR A 23 10.48 -7.75 -5.25
C THR A 23 11.89 -7.30 -4.85
N SER A 24 12.01 -6.18 -4.13
CA SER A 24 13.26 -5.64 -3.60
C SER A 24 13.65 -6.23 -2.25
N GLY A 25 12.72 -6.89 -1.54
CA GLY A 25 12.97 -7.38 -0.18
C GLY A 25 12.85 -6.32 0.92
N SER A 26 12.45 -5.09 0.60
CA SER A 26 12.30 -4.01 1.60
C SER A 26 11.28 -4.34 2.70
N SER A 27 10.12 -4.91 2.35
CA SER A 27 9.07 -5.30 3.31
C SER A 27 9.58 -6.31 4.35
N VAL A 28 10.27 -7.35 3.86
CA VAL A 28 10.90 -8.36 4.71
C VAL A 28 11.95 -7.73 5.63
N LEU A 29 12.76 -6.78 5.14
CA LEU A 29 13.75 -6.09 5.96
C LEU A 29 13.13 -5.18 7.03
N GLU A 30 12.11 -4.41 6.68
CA GLU A 30 11.37 -3.56 7.63
C GLU A 30 10.75 -4.42 8.73
N THR A 31 10.16 -5.55 8.35
CA THR A 31 9.62 -6.54 9.29
C THR A 31 10.72 -7.13 10.17
N ALA A 32 11.84 -7.55 9.57
CA ALA A 32 12.97 -8.11 10.30
C ALA A 32 13.52 -7.11 11.33
N GLU A 33 13.69 -5.84 10.96
CA GLU A 33 14.18 -4.80 11.88
C GLU A 33 13.26 -4.63 13.10
N VAL A 34 11.94 -4.69 12.91
CA VAL A 34 10.96 -4.61 14.01
C VAL A 34 11.07 -5.84 14.92
N LEU A 35 11.16 -7.03 14.35
CA LEU A 35 11.26 -8.29 15.11
C LEU A 35 12.59 -8.39 15.88
N GLU A 36 13.70 -7.99 15.28
CA GLU A 36 15.02 -7.99 15.90
C GLU A 36 15.12 -7.03 17.09
N LYS A 37 14.47 -5.86 17.01
CA LYS A 37 14.36 -4.92 18.14
C LYS A 37 13.67 -5.51 19.37
N GLU A 38 12.81 -6.50 19.14
CA GLU A 38 12.07 -7.22 20.19
C GLU A 38 12.81 -8.51 20.61
N GLY A 39 14.05 -8.67 20.16
CA GLY A 39 14.98 -9.73 20.58
C GLY A 39 14.89 -11.01 19.75
N LEU A 40 14.11 -11.03 18.67
CA LEU A 40 14.00 -12.19 17.79
C LEU A 40 15.21 -12.29 16.86
N LYS A 41 15.53 -13.52 16.44
CA LYS A 41 16.57 -13.80 15.46
C LYS A 41 15.94 -14.14 14.12
N ILE A 42 16.19 -13.30 13.12
CA ILE A 42 15.69 -13.49 11.75
C ILE A 42 16.84 -13.97 10.88
N THR A 43 16.77 -15.23 10.45
CA THR A 43 17.81 -15.84 9.60
C THR A 43 17.30 -16.20 8.21
N ASP A 44 15.99 -16.35 8.06
CA ASP A 44 15.37 -16.91 6.88
C ASP A 44 14.04 -16.19 6.60
N ALA A 45 13.72 -16.08 5.31
CA ALA A 45 12.40 -15.68 4.82
C ALA A 45 11.93 -16.68 3.76
N VAL A 46 10.66 -17.08 3.82
CA VAL A 46 10.02 -17.94 2.82
C VAL A 46 8.97 -17.14 2.07
N VAL A 47 8.99 -17.23 0.74
CA VAL A 47 8.03 -16.57 -0.13
C VAL A 47 7.42 -17.53 -1.14
N LEU A 48 6.17 -17.29 -1.52
CA LEU A 48 5.57 -18.03 -2.62
C LEU A 48 6.27 -17.67 -3.94
N MET A 49 6.45 -16.37 -4.23
CA MET A 49 7.01 -15.90 -5.51
C MET A 49 8.18 -14.92 -5.34
N ASP A 50 9.32 -15.24 -5.96
CA ASP A 50 10.43 -14.29 -6.15
C ASP A 50 10.31 -13.61 -7.52
N ARG A 51 10.09 -12.29 -7.54
CA ARG A 51 10.03 -11.50 -8.78
C ARG A 51 11.41 -11.19 -9.38
N GLU A 52 12.49 -11.63 -8.74
CA GLU A 52 13.87 -11.52 -9.23
C GLU A 52 14.31 -10.06 -9.47
N GLN A 53 13.75 -9.11 -8.71
CA GLN A 53 14.03 -7.67 -8.79
C GLN A 53 15.03 -7.18 -7.72
N GLY A 54 15.89 -8.08 -7.22
CA GLY A 54 16.97 -7.76 -6.28
C GLY A 54 16.75 -8.23 -4.85
N GLY A 55 15.55 -8.70 -4.48
CA GLY A 55 15.20 -9.10 -3.12
C GLY A 55 16.11 -10.15 -2.50
N ARG A 56 16.46 -11.21 -3.25
CA ARG A 56 17.39 -12.24 -2.76
C ARG A 56 18.75 -11.67 -2.36
N ALA A 57 19.33 -10.82 -3.19
CA ALA A 57 20.66 -10.25 -2.93
C ALA A 57 20.61 -9.23 -1.80
N GLN A 58 19.56 -8.40 -1.76
CA GLN A 58 19.36 -7.41 -0.71
C GLN A 58 19.19 -8.06 0.67
N LEU A 59 18.39 -9.13 0.77
CA LEU A 59 18.19 -9.87 2.01
C LEU A 59 19.46 -10.59 2.48
N ALA A 60 20.21 -11.17 1.54
CA ALA A 60 21.48 -11.83 1.84
C ALA A 60 22.52 -10.86 2.43
N ASP A 61 22.58 -9.62 1.94
CA ASP A 61 23.49 -8.58 2.49
C ASP A 61 23.09 -8.14 3.91
N SER A 62 21.85 -8.43 4.34
CA SER A 62 21.37 -8.29 5.72
C SER A 62 21.40 -9.59 6.53
N GLY A 63 21.99 -10.67 5.99
CA GLY A 63 22.10 -11.96 6.69
C GLY A 63 20.83 -12.82 6.67
N ILE A 64 19.84 -12.48 5.85
CA ILE A 64 18.58 -13.23 5.72
C ILE A 64 18.62 -14.06 4.44
N THR A 65 18.41 -15.38 4.57
CA THR A 65 18.31 -16.29 3.43
C THR A 65 16.89 -16.32 2.89
N LEU A 66 16.71 -15.95 1.63
CA LEU A 66 15.40 -16.00 0.96
C LEU A 66 15.17 -17.36 0.28
N HIS A 67 14.11 -18.03 0.67
CA HIS A 67 13.60 -19.26 0.06
C HIS A 67 12.33 -18.95 -0.73
N SER A 68 12.30 -19.28 -2.03
CA SER A 68 11.11 -19.06 -2.87
C SER A 68 10.57 -20.37 -3.44
N VAL A 69 9.25 -20.52 -3.45
CA VAL A 69 8.59 -21.69 -4.06
C VAL A 69 8.69 -21.63 -5.59
N ILE A 70 8.50 -20.45 -6.18
CA ILE A 70 8.67 -20.21 -7.61
C ILE A 70 9.36 -18.86 -7.86
N SER A 71 10.16 -18.76 -8.92
CA SER A 71 10.65 -17.48 -9.42
C SER A 71 9.85 -17.02 -10.64
N VAL A 72 9.82 -15.72 -10.91
CA VAL A 72 9.13 -15.19 -12.08
C VAL A 72 9.71 -15.74 -13.38
N SER A 73 11.03 -15.96 -13.48
CA SER A 73 11.63 -16.64 -14.63
C SER A 73 11.07 -18.05 -14.81
N ARG A 74 10.94 -18.82 -13.71
CA ARG A 74 10.36 -20.16 -13.76
C ARG A 74 8.89 -20.14 -14.18
N LEU A 75 8.12 -19.19 -13.65
CA LEU A 75 6.71 -19.00 -14.04
C LEU A 75 6.58 -18.71 -15.53
N LEU A 76 7.38 -17.77 -16.06
CA LEU A 76 7.38 -17.41 -17.49
C LEU A 76 7.72 -18.61 -18.37
N ASP A 77 8.71 -19.42 -17.98
CA ASP A 77 9.09 -20.62 -18.72
C ASP A 77 7.95 -21.66 -18.75
N VAL A 78 7.23 -21.84 -17.64
CA VAL A 78 6.08 -22.74 -17.57
C VAL A 78 4.94 -22.23 -18.45
N LEU A 79 4.60 -20.95 -18.36
CA LEU A 79 3.52 -20.34 -19.13
C LEU A 79 3.81 -20.36 -20.64
N LEU A 80 5.06 -20.10 -21.05
CA LEU A 80 5.48 -20.16 -22.44
C LEU A 80 5.40 -21.60 -22.98
N LYS A 81 5.89 -22.59 -22.21
CA LYS A 81 5.79 -24.02 -22.58
C LYS A 81 4.35 -24.50 -22.67
N ALA A 82 3.46 -23.97 -21.83
CA ALA A 82 2.04 -24.28 -21.85
C ALA A 82 1.24 -23.51 -22.93
N GLY A 83 1.91 -22.67 -23.74
CA GLY A 83 1.26 -21.83 -24.74
C GLY A 83 0.26 -20.83 -24.16
N ARG A 84 0.44 -20.42 -22.89
CA ARG A 84 -0.42 -19.44 -22.21
C ARG A 84 0.04 -18.00 -22.43
N ILE A 85 1.30 -17.81 -22.81
CA ILE A 85 1.87 -16.55 -23.26
C ILE A 85 2.72 -16.81 -24.50
N ASP A 86 2.91 -15.80 -25.34
CA ASP A 86 3.81 -15.86 -26.47
C ASP A 86 5.24 -15.40 -26.11
N THR A 87 6.17 -15.63 -27.04
CA THR A 87 7.59 -15.27 -26.87
C THR A 87 7.77 -13.76 -26.65
N ALA A 88 6.98 -12.94 -27.34
CA ALA A 88 7.06 -11.48 -27.23
C ALA A 88 6.69 -11.01 -25.82
N THR A 89 5.60 -11.52 -25.26
CA THR A 89 5.17 -11.23 -23.88
C THR A 89 6.22 -11.68 -22.88
N SER A 90 6.74 -12.90 -23.02
CA SER A 90 7.81 -13.41 -22.13
C SER A 90 9.05 -12.52 -22.16
N GLN A 91 9.47 -12.06 -23.35
CA GLN A 91 10.62 -11.15 -23.50
C GLN A 91 10.36 -9.77 -22.90
N ASN A 92 9.15 -9.22 -23.08
CA ASN A 92 8.77 -7.93 -22.51
C ASN A 92 8.80 -7.97 -20.98
N VAL A 93 8.27 -9.04 -20.36
CA VAL A 93 8.31 -9.19 -18.91
C VAL A 93 9.75 -9.37 -18.40
N LYS A 94 10.57 -10.19 -19.08
CA LYS A 94 12.00 -10.34 -18.73
C LYS A 94 12.75 -9.01 -18.77
N ARG A 95 12.50 -8.19 -19.79
CA ARG A 95 13.08 -6.84 -19.90
C ARG A 95 12.62 -5.95 -18.75
N PHE A 96 11.32 -5.92 -18.46
CA PHE A 96 10.77 -5.15 -17.35
C PHE A 96 11.43 -5.51 -16.02
N ILE A 97 11.60 -6.82 -15.72
CA ILE A 97 12.26 -7.27 -14.49
C ILE A 97 13.71 -6.76 -14.41
N GLN A 98 14.45 -6.82 -15.52
CA GLN A 98 15.84 -6.35 -15.58
C GLN A 98 15.95 -4.82 -15.38
N GLU A 99 15.10 -4.04 -16.05
CA GLU A 99 15.07 -2.59 -15.95
C GLU A 99 14.64 -2.12 -14.55
N ASN A 100 13.83 -2.92 -13.86
CA ASN A 100 13.32 -2.63 -12.51
C ASN A 100 14.03 -3.46 -11.43
N ASN A 101 15.26 -3.91 -11.67
CA ASN A 101 16.11 -4.44 -10.61
C ASN A 101 16.68 -3.26 -9.81
N THR A 102 16.11 -3.05 -8.63
CA THR A 102 16.37 -1.86 -7.81
C THR A 102 17.61 -2.01 -6.94
N TYR A 103 18.21 -3.20 -6.86
CA TYR A 103 19.30 -3.49 -5.95
C TYR A 103 20.64 -3.68 -6.69
N LYS A 104 21.63 -2.87 -6.33
CA LYS A 104 23.03 -3.04 -6.74
C LYS A 104 23.85 -3.23 -5.48
N SER A 105 24.45 -4.42 -5.30
CA SER A 105 25.26 -4.71 -4.11
C SER A 105 26.42 -3.72 -3.99
N THR A 106 26.44 -2.94 -2.91
CA THR A 106 27.50 -2.00 -2.59
C THR A 106 28.47 -2.63 -1.60
N LYS A 107 29.26 -3.62 -2.05
CA LYS A 107 30.41 -4.11 -1.26
C LYS A 107 31.59 -3.14 -1.18
N ASN A 108 31.49 -1.95 -1.78
CA ASN A 108 32.38 -0.83 -1.50
C ASN A 108 31.63 0.23 -0.72
N GLY A 109 32.09 0.44 0.52
CA GLY A 109 31.45 1.29 1.51
C GLY A 109 31.13 2.68 0.99
N SER A 110 29.85 2.92 0.77
CA SER A 110 29.21 4.16 1.17
C SER A 110 27.77 3.79 1.48
N SER A 111 27.40 3.83 2.74
CA SER A 111 25.99 3.99 3.07
C SER A 111 25.58 5.27 2.35
N ALA A 112 24.83 5.15 1.24
CA ALA A 112 24.22 6.32 0.63
C ALA A 112 23.54 7.06 1.79
N PRO A 113 23.87 8.35 2.03
CA PRO A 113 23.33 9.05 3.18
C PRO A 113 21.82 8.88 3.08
N LYS A 114 21.19 8.29 4.12
CA LYS A 114 19.73 8.26 4.23
C LYS A 114 19.32 9.70 3.94
N LYS A 115 18.71 9.95 2.77
CA LYS A 115 18.25 11.29 2.42
C LYS A 115 17.38 11.67 3.59
N SER A 116 17.80 12.65 4.38
CA SER A 116 16.94 13.20 5.42
C SER A 116 15.80 13.82 4.64
N CYS A 117 14.71 13.07 4.48
CA CYS A 117 13.49 13.59 3.91
C CYS A 117 13.03 14.61 4.94
N LYS A 118 13.35 15.88 4.70
CA LYS A 118 12.88 16.96 5.57
C LYS A 118 11.37 16.91 5.47
N GLU A 119 10.72 16.61 6.59
CA GLU A 119 9.28 16.50 6.65
C GLU A 119 8.68 17.87 6.30
N LEU A 120 7.96 17.91 5.19
CA LEU A 120 7.27 19.11 4.71
C LEU A 120 5.87 19.14 5.33
N SER A 121 5.38 20.34 5.67
CA SER A 121 3.98 20.52 6.07
C SER A 121 3.02 20.10 4.96
N TYR A 122 1.75 19.90 5.28
CA TYR A 122 0.74 19.56 4.27
C TYR A 122 0.63 20.68 3.23
N GLY A 123 0.62 21.95 3.67
CA GLY A 123 0.63 23.11 2.78
C GLY A 123 1.84 23.14 1.83
N ALA A 124 3.05 22.85 2.34
CA ALA A 124 4.25 22.81 1.51
C ALA A 124 4.20 21.65 0.50
N ARG A 125 3.70 20.48 0.89
CA ARG A 125 3.48 19.34 -0.01
C ARG A 125 2.43 19.63 -1.08
N ALA A 126 1.38 20.39 -0.73
CA ALA A 126 0.32 20.78 -1.65
C ALA A 126 0.81 21.72 -2.76
N ALA A 127 1.89 22.47 -2.50
CA ALA A 127 2.47 23.45 -3.42
C ALA A 127 3.58 22.88 -4.34
N LEU A 128 3.93 21.59 -4.19
CA LEU A 128 4.93 20.96 -5.07
C LEU A 128 4.41 20.85 -6.51
N PRO A 129 5.28 21.03 -7.52
CA PRO A 129 4.88 21.06 -8.93
C PRO A 129 4.28 19.73 -9.42
N ASP A 130 4.72 18.60 -8.86
CA ASP A 130 4.28 17.25 -9.27
C ASP A 130 3.10 16.72 -8.42
N THR A 131 2.55 17.52 -7.52
CA THR A 131 1.43 17.08 -6.67
C THR A 131 0.13 17.04 -7.48
N HIS A 132 -0.49 15.86 -7.55
CA HIS A 132 -1.77 15.67 -8.21
C HIS A 132 -2.86 16.61 -7.64
N PRO A 133 -3.76 17.20 -8.46
CA PRO A 133 -4.73 18.20 -8.00
C PRO A 133 -5.61 17.74 -6.83
N LEU A 134 -6.07 16.49 -6.83
CA LEU A 134 -6.86 15.92 -5.73
C LEU A 134 -6.03 15.82 -4.43
N THR A 135 -4.76 15.43 -4.54
CA THR A 135 -3.83 15.35 -3.41
C THR A 135 -3.53 16.74 -2.87
N ALA A 136 -3.32 17.73 -3.74
CA ALA A 136 -3.15 19.12 -3.34
C ALA A 136 -4.40 19.65 -2.61
N ARG A 137 -5.60 19.30 -3.08
CA ARG A 137 -6.86 19.64 -2.39
C ARG A 137 -6.92 19.00 -1.00
N LEU A 138 -6.64 17.70 -0.88
CA LEU A 138 -6.62 17.00 0.40
C LEU A 138 -5.66 17.66 1.39
N LEU A 139 -4.42 17.89 0.95
CA LEU A 139 -3.38 18.49 1.79
C LEU A 139 -3.75 19.91 2.25
N LYS A 140 -4.38 20.71 1.39
CA LYS A 140 -4.92 22.02 1.79
C LYS A 140 -6.01 21.89 2.85
N ILE A 141 -6.97 20.98 2.66
CA ILE A 141 -8.00 20.68 3.68
C ILE A 141 -7.35 20.32 5.01
N MET A 142 -6.32 19.48 4.99
CA MET A 142 -5.63 19.02 6.19
C MET A 142 -4.90 20.14 6.93
N GLU A 143 -4.24 21.03 6.18
CA GLU A 143 -3.57 22.22 6.72
C GLU A 143 -4.61 23.21 7.28
N ASP A 144 -5.59 23.60 6.48
CA ASP A 144 -6.58 24.64 6.80
C ASP A 144 -7.45 24.27 8.00
N LYS A 145 -7.86 22.99 8.09
CA LYS A 145 -8.70 22.49 9.19
C LYS A 145 -7.90 21.87 10.32
N THR A 146 -6.57 21.87 10.22
CA THR A 146 -5.68 21.22 11.20
C THR A 146 -6.10 19.77 11.52
N THR A 147 -6.46 19.00 10.49
CA THR A 147 -6.95 17.63 10.65
C THR A 147 -6.35 16.70 9.60
N ASN A 148 -5.85 15.56 10.04
CA ASN A 148 -5.45 14.45 9.18
C ASN A 148 -6.35 13.22 9.41
N LEU A 149 -7.53 13.43 10.01
CA LEU A 149 -8.48 12.39 10.34
C LEU A 149 -9.35 12.02 9.14
N CYS A 150 -9.30 10.73 8.79
CA CYS A 150 -10.28 10.07 7.94
C CYS A 150 -11.26 9.30 8.82
N VAL A 151 -12.56 9.53 8.66
CA VAL A 151 -13.60 8.75 9.36
C VAL A 151 -14.11 7.63 8.46
N SER A 152 -14.14 6.42 9.01
CA SER A 152 -14.77 5.23 8.42
C SER A 152 -16.24 5.20 8.84
N ALA A 153 -17.16 5.63 7.97
CA ALA A 153 -18.58 5.66 8.26
C ALA A 153 -19.26 4.35 7.85
N ASP A 154 -18.95 3.28 8.57
CA ASP A 154 -19.39 1.91 8.26
C ASP A 154 -20.79 1.64 8.85
N VAL A 155 -21.78 2.37 8.34
CA VAL A 155 -23.19 2.31 8.76
C VAL A 155 -24.05 1.71 7.64
N THR A 156 -25.27 1.27 7.98
CA THR A 156 -26.17 0.58 7.02
C THR A 156 -27.36 1.42 6.58
N ARG A 157 -27.54 2.61 7.18
CA ARG A 157 -28.66 3.53 6.94
C ARG A 157 -28.14 4.87 6.44
N SER A 158 -28.75 5.39 5.37
CA SER A 158 -28.32 6.66 4.75
C SER A 158 -28.49 7.86 5.67
N GLU A 159 -29.53 7.88 6.52
CA GLU A 159 -29.75 8.93 7.52
C GLU A 159 -28.56 9.07 8.49
N GLU A 160 -28.09 7.95 9.04
CA GLU A 160 -26.96 7.89 9.96
C GLU A 160 -25.66 8.36 9.27
N LEU A 161 -25.45 7.96 8.00
CA LEU A 161 -24.31 8.42 7.22
C LEU A 161 -24.30 9.95 7.07
N LEU A 162 -25.45 10.54 6.75
CA LEU A 162 -25.59 11.98 6.57
C LEU A 162 -25.44 12.73 7.91
N GLU A 163 -25.95 12.18 9.01
CA GLU A 163 -25.77 12.73 10.36
C GLU A 163 -24.29 12.73 10.78
N ILE A 164 -23.58 11.63 10.55
CA ILE A 164 -22.13 11.54 10.78
C ILE A 164 -21.39 12.57 9.93
N ALA A 165 -21.73 12.66 8.65
CA ALA A 165 -21.10 13.59 7.71
C ALA A 165 -21.30 15.06 8.10
N ASP A 166 -22.49 15.44 8.57
CA ASP A 166 -22.78 16.81 8.99
C ASP A 166 -22.13 17.15 10.35
N THR A 167 -22.18 16.19 11.29
CA THR A 167 -21.65 16.38 12.66
C THR A 167 -20.12 16.40 12.70
N LEU A 168 -19.48 15.43 12.03
CA LEU A 168 -18.01 15.30 12.01
C LEU A 168 -17.36 16.06 10.87
N GLY A 169 -18.14 16.49 9.88
CA GLY A 169 -17.66 17.25 8.72
C GLY A 169 -16.63 18.32 9.06
N PRO A 170 -16.86 19.22 10.04
CA PRO A 170 -15.91 20.28 10.39
C PRO A 170 -14.53 19.80 10.87
N VAL A 171 -14.40 18.57 11.37
CA VAL A 171 -13.18 18.07 12.02
C VAL A 171 -12.45 16.95 11.25
N ILE A 172 -12.94 16.57 10.08
CA ILE A 172 -12.35 15.52 9.23
C ILE A 172 -11.82 16.06 7.90
N CYS A 173 -10.80 15.42 7.32
CA CYS A 173 -10.36 15.73 5.96
C CYS A 173 -10.95 14.78 4.92
N VAL A 174 -11.32 13.57 5.34
CA VAL A 174 -11.92 12.54 4.49
C VAL A 174 -13.05 11.83 5.24
N LEU A 175 -14.16 11.59 4.54
CA LEU A 175 -15.18 10.64 4.94
C LEU A 175 -15.11 9.43 4.01
N LYS A 176 -14.81 8.27 4.57
CA LYS A 176 -14.78 7.00 3.83
C LYS A 176 -16.14 6.32 3.92
N THR A 177 -16.64 5.87 2.78
CA THR A 177 -17.93 5.18 2.65
C THR A 177 -17.76 3.73 2.23
N HIS A 178 -18.81 2.93 2.48
CA HIS A 178 -19.09 1.66 1.83
C HIS A 178 -20.55 1.74 1.35
N VAL A 179 -20.77 2.18 0.11
CA VAL A 179 -22.15 2.32 -0.39
C VAL A 179 -22.84 0.97 -0.60
N ASP A 180 -22.06 -0.11 -0.72
CA ASP A 180 -22.53 -1.48 -0.91
C ASP A 180 -23.17 -2.10 0.34
N ILE A 181 -22.95 -1.53 1.53
CA ILE A 181 -23.60 -1.96 2.77
C ILE A 181 -24.81 -1.08 3.18
N LEU A 182 -25.04 0.02 2.47
CA LEU A 182 -26.20 0.89 2.69
C LEU A 182 -27.46 0.24 2.10
N GLN A 183 -28.43 -0.03 2.95
CA GLN A 183 -29.67 -0.73 2.55
C GLN A 183 -30.61 0.14 1.71
N ASP A 184 -30.46 1.46 1.79
CA ASP A 184 -31.35 2.47 1.23
C ASP A 184 -30.61 3.50 0.36
N PHE A 185 -29.46 3.11 -0.22
CA PHE A 185 -28.66 4.01 -1.06
C PHE A 185 -29.42 4.46 -2.32
N THR A 186 -29.40 5.77 -2.60
CA THR A 186 -29.94 6.37 -3.80
C THR A 186 -29.01 7.47 -4.33
N ALA A 187 -29.24 7.92 -5.57
CA ALA A 187 -28.53 9.06 -6.14
C ALA A 187 -28.75 10.38 -5.36
N ASP A 188 -29.90 10.50 -4.69
CA ASP A 188 -30.22 11.65 -3.84
C ASP A 188 -29.34 11.65 -2.58
N VAL A 189 -29.13 10.48 -1.96
CA VAL A 189 -28.20 10.33 -0.82
C VAL A 189 -26.78 10.74 -1.22
N ALA A 190 -26.31 10.30 -2.39
CA ALA A 190 -25.00 10.71 -2.92
C ALA A 190 -24.92 12.23 -3.14
N SER A 191 -26.00 12.85 -3.61
CA SER A 191 -26.08 14.30 -3.82
C SER A 191 -26.04 15.06 -2.49
N SER A 192 -26.82 14.65 -1.50
CA SER A 192 -26.79 15.24 -0.14
C SER A 192 -25.43 15.08 0.51
N LEU A 193 -24.78 13.92 0.37
CA LEU A 193 -23.43 13.72 0.90
C LEU A 193 -22.40 14.66 0.24
N LYS A 194 -22.54 14.89 -1.06
CA LYS A 194 -21.70 15.84 -1.80
C LYS A 194 -21.90 17.28 -1.32
N GLU A 195 -23.14 17.68 -1.03
CA GLU A 195 -23.43 19.00 -0.45
C GLU A 195 -22.77 19.17 0.92
N LEU A 196 -22.83 18.15 1.78
CA LEU A 196 -22.13 18.16 3.07
C LEU A 196 -20.61 18.22 2.92
N ALA A 197 -20.04 17.48 1.95
CA ALA A 197 -18.62 17.52 1.64
C ALA A 197 -18.14 18.90 1.17
N ILE A 198 -18.99 19.63 0.43
CA ILE A 198 -18.74 21.01 0.03
C ILE A 198 -18.88 21.94 1.24
N LYS A 199 -19.99 21.85 1.98
CA LYS A 199 -20.31 22.67 3.16
C LYS A 199 -19.18 22.64 4.20
N HIS A 200 -18.69 21.44 4.51
CA HIS A 200 -17.70 21.22 5.57
C HIS A 200 -16.27 21.05 5.05
N ASN A 201 -16.06 21.13 3.74
CA ASN A 201 -14.77 20.99 3.08
C ASN A 201 -14.02 19.70 3.47
N PHE A 202 -14.55 18.55 3.05
CA PHE A 202 -13.86 17.25 3.13
C PHE A 202 -13.92 16.50 1.79
N LEU A 203 -13.14 15.43 1.66
CA LEU A 203 -13.21 14.50 0.51
C LEU A 203 -14.08 13.29 0.85
N ILE A 204 -14.79 12.77 -0.16
CA ILE A 204 -15.48 11.48 -0.06
C ILE A 204 -14.55 10.43 -0.67
N PHE A 205 -14.36 9.31 0.03
CA PHE A 205 -13.59 8.17 -0.45
C PHE A 205 -14.43 6.89 -0.36
N GLU A 206 -14.88 6.38 -1.51
CA GLU A 206 -15.57 5.10 -1.56
C GLU A 206 -14.56 3.95 -1.45
N ASP A 207 -14.64 3.16 -0.39
CA ASP A 207 -13.72 2.06 -0.11
C ASP A 207 -14.19 0.74 -0.75
N ARG A 208 -14.46 0.80 -2.05
CA ARG A 208 -14.99 -0.36 -2.79
C ARG A 208 -14.01 -1.52 -2.93
N LYS A 209 -12.71 -1.25 -2.76
CA LYS A 209 -11.58 -2.18 -2.97
C LYS A 209 -11.68 -2.96 -4.29
N PHE A 210 -11.66 -2.25 -5.43
CA PHE A 210 -11.64 -2.87 -6.75
C PHE A 210 -10.48 -3.88 -6.88
N ALA A 211 -10.81 -5.13 -7.18
CA ALA A 211 -9.86 -6.25 -7.21
C ALA A 211 -10.21 -7.26 -8.32
N ASP A 212 -10.58 -6.75 -9.49
CA ASP A 212 -10.94 -7.53 -10.69
C ASP A 212 -10.06 -7.10 -11.89
N ILE A 213 -10.23 -7.74 -13.05
CA ILE A 213 -9.55 -7.36 -14.29
C ILE A 213 -9.97 -5.96 -14.75
N GLY A 214 -9.07 -5.28 -15.47
CA GLY A 214 -9.24 -3.88 -15.89
C GLY A 214 -10.58 -3.57 -16.58
N ASN A 215 -11.08 -4.48 -17.42
CA ASN A 215 -12.37 -4.29 -18.09
C ASN A 215 -13.55 -4.35 -17.11
N THR A 216 -13.52 -5.27 -16.15
CA THR A 216 -14.59 -5.43 -15.17
C THR A 216 -14.63 -4.25 -14.20
N VAL A 217 -13.47 -3.85 -13.65
CA VAL A 217 -13.41 -2.71 -12.71
C VAL A 217 -13.86 -1.39 -13.33
N LYS A 218 -13.67 -1.22 -14.65
CA LYS A 218 -14.21 -0.06 -15.38
C LYS A 218 -15.73 0.00 -15.26
N HIS A 219 -16.42 -1.10 -15.54
CA HIS A 219 -17.89 -1.17 -15.43
C HIS A 219 -18.42 -1.12 -14.00
N GLN A 220 -17.59 -1.51 -13.01
CA GLN A 220 -17.97 -1.39 -11.60
C GLN A 220 -17.81 0.04 -11.07
N TYR A 221 -17.07 0.90 -11.76
CA TYR A 221 -16.77 2.27 -11.34
C TYR A 221 -17.61 3.34 -12.07
N GLU A 222 -17.93 3.13 -13.35
CA GLU A 222 -18.78 4.02 -14.16
C GLU A 222 -20.26 3.96 -13.75
#